data_AF-A0A1K1LZA1-F1
#
_entry.id   AF-A0A1K1LZA1-F1
#
_cell.length_a   1.000
_cell.length_b   1.000
_cell.length_c   1.000
_cell.angle_alpha   90.00
_cell.angle_beta   90.00
_cell.angle_gamma   90.00
#
_symmetry.space_group_name_H-M   'P 1'
#
loop_
_entity.id
_entity.type
_entity.pdbx_description
1 polymer ?
#
loop_
_entity_poly.entity_id
_entity_poly.type
_entity_poly.pdbx_seq_one_letter_code
_entity_poly.pdbx_strand_id
1 'polypeptide(L)'
;MEEKMLNADALGYLDEAMFTSSLISKKERETKETDWENVYPCTKAETEQMEQLLQKANAVVEDPRDQAYSERYQALSEVVDWSKKRYASWKWSLIAGALLGAGIFYYFYNDQQKDIAQAKVEQEQVNQWKEAEVAEVPYSVCATEHAKDDYAMRLTSAERYKIYKLVDLKASVETAEKSVKEYQHQADTAKVQKNIDKYQQQVEASANSVAKYRAEYDSINAMDFAQVHAMAISDMDKHVDNQESWGNTLYGYMIFLLVLIPLYIITGYPHGYTITRHRRRSGCLNIFRKVGFGLASFCFGTGVAMNLLSGYSEKTTDPNGSTQTEKKSDIGNVLIVALKVILMIVGAFIFCIVASLVMTIETISGLIENFNWSGWMRKLFPSKKKED
;
A
#
# COMPACT_ATOMS: atom_id res chain seq x y z
N MET A 1 24.32 -23.43 -64.59
CA MET A 1 25.32 -23.79 -63.56
C MET A 1 24.91 -22.97 -62.36
N GLU A 2 24.18 -23.57 -61.41
CA GLU A 2 23.77 -22.86 -60.19
C GLU A 2 25.04 -22.46 -59.44
N GLU A 3 25.25 -21.16 -59.25
CA GLU A 3 26.27 -20.66 -58.34
C GLU A 3 25.96 -21.21 -56.96
N LYS A 4 26.75 -22.19 -56.52
CA LYS A 4 26.67 -22.70 -55.16
C LYS A 4 27.03 -21.52 -54.25
N MET A 5 26.07 -20.98 -53.51
CA MET A 5 26.37 -19.93 -52.54
C MET A 5 27.41 -20.48 -51.55
N LEU A 6 28.54 -19.78 -51.46
CA LEU A 6 29.58 -20.07 -50.48
C LEU A 6 28.94 -20.08 -49.07
N ASN A 7 29.31 -21.03 -48.22
CA ASN A 7 28.77 -21.17 -46.85
C ASN A 7 27.24 -21.40 -46.74
N ALA A 8 26.55 -21.87 -47.79
CA ALA A 8 25.09 -22.04 -47.76
C ALA A 8 24.56 -22.81 -46.53
N ASP A 9 25.21 -23.91 -46.14
CA ASP A 9 24.80 -24.72 -44.99
C ASP A 9 25.01 -23.97 -43.66
N ALA A 10 26.12 -23.22 -43.54
CA ALA A 10 26.41 -22.42 -42.36
C ALA A 10 25.41 -21.26 -42.22
N LEU A 11 25.10 -20.56 -43.33
CA LEU A 11 24.09 -19.51 -43.37
C LEU A 11 22.69 -20.05 -43.03
N GLY A 12 22.35 -21.28 -43.45
CA GLY A 12 21.09 -21.92 -43.09
C GLY A 12 20.91 -22.10 -41.57
N TYR A 13 21.97 -22.48 -40.85
CA TYR A 13 21.94 -22.56 -39.39
C TYR A 13 21.85 -21.18 -38.72
N LEU A 14 22.50 -20.15 -39.27
CA LEU A 14 22.38 -18.77 -38.76
C LEU A 14 20.97 -18.22 -38.97
N ASP A 15 20.35 -18.52 -40.12
CA ASP A 15 18.97 -18.14 -40.40
C ASP A 15 18.02 -18.83 -39.42
N GLU A 16 18.19 -20.14 -39.17
CA GLU A 16 17.41 -20.86 -38.15
C GLU A 16 17.60 -20.24 -36.75
N ALA A 17 18.83 -19.84 -36.42
CA ALA A 17 19.15 -19.19 -35.15
C ALA A 17 18.37 -17.88 -34.97
N MET A 18 18.25 -17.05 -36.02
CA MET A 18 17.45 -15.81 -35.97
C MET A 18 15.99 -16.07 -35.57
N PHE A 19 15.44 -17.24 -35.90
CA PHE A 19 14.03 -17.59 -35.67
C PHE A 19 13.76 -18.42 -34.40
N THR A 20 14.76 -18.59 -33.53
CA THR A 20 14.63 -19.36 -32.27
C THR A 20 13.78 -18.67 -31.21
N SER A 21 13.72 -17.33 -31.21
CA SER A 21 13.01 -16.58 -30.18
C SER A 21 11.49 -16.78 -30.23
N SER A 22 10.87 -16.83 -29.06
CA SER A 22 9.40 -16.82 -28.91
C SER A 22 8.75 -15.45 -29.13
N LEU A 23 9.54 -14.38 -29.35
CA LEU A 23 9.02 -13.06 -29.73
C LEU A 23 8.53 -13.02 -31.19
N ILE A 24 9.07 -13.91 -32.01
CA ILE A 24 8.80 -13.94 -33.44
C ILE A 24 7.42 -14.52 -33.69
N SER A 25 6.59 -13.72 -34.35
CA SER A 25 5.23 -14.09 -34.73
C SER A 25 5.22 -15.19 -35.79
N LYS A 26 4.08 -15.88 -35.92
CA LYS A 26 3.89 -16.88 -36.98
C LYS A 26 4.08 -16.27 -38.39
N LYS A 27 3.62 -15.04 -38.57
CA LYS A 27 3.74 -14.31 -39.84
C LYS A 27 5.20 -14.04 -40.20
N GLU A 28 6.02 -13.59 -39.25
CA GLU A 28 7.46 -13.34 -39.48
C GLU A 28 8.22 -14.64 -39.82
N ARG A 29 7.82 -15.77 -39.22
CA ARG A 29 8.38 -17.09 -39.58
C ARG A 29 8.01 -17.53 -41.00
N GLU A 30 6.78 -17.22 -41.43
CA GLU A 30 6.30 -17.52 -42.78
C GLU A 30 6.95 -16.64 -43.85
N THR A 31 7.20 -15.36 -43.55
CA THR A 31 7.85 -14.41 -44.48
C THR A 31 9.38 -14.47 -44.43
N LYS A 32 9.97 -15.18 -43.46
CA LYS A 32 11.42 -15.21 -43.19
C LYS A 32 12.04 -13.81 -43.01
N GLU A 33 11.25 -12.88 -42.51
CA GLU A 33 11.67 -11.51 -42.23
C GLU A 33 11.29 -11.20 -40.78
N THR A 34 12.25 -10.75 -39.98
CA THR A 34 12.04 -10.37 -38.59
C THR A 34 12.84 -9.12 -38.27
N ASP A 35 12.33 -8.32 -37.35
CA ASP A 35 13.11 -7.24 -36.75
C ASP A 35 14.19 -7.82 -35.83
N TRP A 36 15.35 -7.16 -35.77
CA TRP A 36 16.47 -7.58 -34.95
C TRP A 36 16.14 -7.56 -33.46
N GLU A 37 15.22 -6.69 -33.03
CA GLU A 37 14.72 -6.70 -31.65
C GLU A 37 14.02 -8.02 -31.25
N ASN A 38 13.41 -8.72 -32.21
CA ASN A 38 12.67 -9.96 -31.96
C ASN A 38 13.56 -11.19 -31.96
N VAL A 39 14.82 -11.07 -32.41
CA VAL A 39 15.78 -12.17 -32.44
C VAL A 39 16.22 -12.58 -31.03
N TYR A 40 16.15 -11.68 -30.04
CA TYR A 40 16.60 -11.96 -28.69
C TYR A 40 15.80 -13.10 -28.02
N PRO A 41 16.47 -14.18 -27.56
CA PRO A 41 15.79 -15.27 -26.87
C PRO A 41 15.18 -14.80 -25.54
N CYS A 42 14.06 -15.41 -25.16
CA CYS A 42 13.28 -15.10 -23.96
C CYS A 42 13.38 -16.18 -22.87
N THR A 43 14.03 -17.30 -23.17
CA THR A 43 14.24 -18.38 -22.21
C THR A 43 15.66 -18.91 -22.30
N LYS A 44 16.12 -19.52 -21.19
CA LYS A 44 17.40 -20.24 -21.16
C LYS A 44 17.48 -21.30 -22.26
N ALA A 45 16.39 -22.04 -22.51
CA ALA A 45 16.34 -23.06 -23.54
C ALA A 45 16.47 -22.47 -24.96
N GLU A 46 15.82 -21.34 -25.23
CA GLU A 46 15.97 -20.62 -26.50
C GLU A 46 17.41 -20.09 -26.68
N THR A 47 18.03 -19.58 -25.61
CA THR A 47 19.44 -19.14 -25.64
C THR A 47 20.40 -20.29 -25.91
N GLU A 48 20.20 -21.45 -25.26
CA GLU A 48 21.00 -22.66 -25.49
C GLU A 48 20.80 -23.22 -26.91
N GLN A 49 19.57 -23.19 -27.43
CA GLN A 49 19.27 -23.61 -28.80
C GLN A 49 19.96 -22.71 -29.83
N MET A 50 19.88 -21.39 -29.65
CA MET A 50 20.56 -20.42 -30.52
C MET A 50 22.07 -20.64 -30.50
N GLU A 51 22.67 -20.84 -29.33
CA GLU A 51 24.10 -21.16 -29.20
C GLU A 51 24.49 -22.46 -29.93
N GLN A 52 23.67 -23.51 -29.81
CA GLN A 52 23.93 -24.77 -30.53
C GLN A 52 23.89 -24.59 -32.04
N LEU A 53 23.00 -23.75 -32.56
CA LEU A 53 22.91 -23.44 -33.99
C LEU A 53 24.15 -22.64 -34.46
N LEU A 54 24.62 -21.68 -33.66
CA LEU A 54 25.89 -20.99 -33.93
C LEU A 54 27.08 -21.96 -33.96
N GLN A 55 27.16 -22.89 -33.00
CA GLN A 55 28.23 -23.90 -32.98
C GLN A 55 28.18 -24.80 -34.21
N LYS A 56 26.97 -25.20 -34.67
CA LYS A 56 26.80 -25.99 -35.90
C LYS A 56 27.22 -25.19 -37.14
N ALA A 57 26.82 -23.92 -37.25
CA ALA A 57 27.22 -23.04 -38.35
C ALA A 57 28.75 -22.92 -38.45
N ASN A 58 29.43 -22.72 -37.31
CA ASN A 58 30.88 -22.61 -37.25
C ASN A 58 31.61 -23.93 -37.53
N ALA A 59 30.95 -25.08 -37.36
CA ALA A 59 31.54 -26.39 -37.67
C ALA A 59 31.50 -26.72 -39.17
N VAL A 60 30.58 -26.12 -39.93
CA VAL A 60 30.36 -26.42 -41.36
C VAL A 60 30.76 -25.26 -42.30
N VAL A 61 31.29 -24.16 -41.76
CA VAL A 61 31.72 -23.01 -42.56
C VAL A 61 32.93 -23.36 -43.45
N GLU A 62 32.87 -23.02 -44.73
CA GLU A 62 33.95 -23.25 -45.71
C GLU A 62 34.93 -22.07 -45.72
N ASP A 63 34.42 -20.82 -45.73
CA ASP A 63 35.22 -19.59 -45.62
C ASP A 63 34.74 -18.70 -44.46
N PRO A 64 35.45 -18.68 -43.32
CA PRO A 64 35.11 -17.85 -42.17
C PRO A 64 35.22 -16.33 -42.43
N ARG A 65 35.90 -15.91 -43.49
CA ARG A 65 36.11 -14.48 -43.84
C ARG A 65 35.04 -13.94 -44.77
N ASP A 66 34.13 -14.79 -45.23
CA ASP A 66 32.96 -14.35 -45.97
C ASP A 66 32.19 -13.31 -45.14
N GLN A 67 31.92 -12.16 -45.75
CA GLN A 67 31.35 -11.02 -45.07
C GLN A 67 29.92 -11.32 -44.57
N ALA A 68 29.12 -12.02 -45.38
CA ALA A 68 27.74 -12.35 -45.03
C ALA A 68 27.66 -13.32 -43.85
N TYR A 69 28.53 -14.34 -43.81
CA TYR A 69 28.64 -15.24 -42.67
C TYR A 69 29.16 -14.53 -41.41
N SER A 70 30.30 -13.85 -41.52
CA SER A 70 31.00 -13.30 -40.35
C SER A 70 30.20 -12.22 -39.62
N GLU A 71 29.55 -11.30 -40.35
CA GLU A 71 28.70 -10.27 -39.77
C GLU A 71 27.51 -10.87 -39.00
N ARG A 72 26.81 -11.85 -39.61
CA ARG A 72 25.65 -12.51 -38.99
C ARG A 72 26.04 -13.34 -37.78
N TYR A 73 27.12 -14.11 -37.89
CA TYR A 73 27.63 -14.92 -36.79
C TYR A 73 28.01 -14.04 -35.60
N GLN A 74 28.74 -12.94 -35.84
CA GLN A 74 29.12 -12.03 -34.77
C GLN A 74 27.89 -11.39 -34.12
N ALA A 75 26.95 -10.88 -34.90
CA ALA A 75 25.74 -10.26 -34.38
C ALA A 75 24.91 -11.23 -33.51
N LEU A 76 24.72 -12.47 -33.96
CA LEU A 76 24.01 -13.49 -33.17
C LEU A 76 24.81 -13.96 -31.94
N SER A 77 26.14 -14.05 -32.04
CA SER A 77 26.99 -14.35 -30.89
C SER A 77 26.88 -13.27 -29.81
N GLU A 78 26.85 -12.00 -30.20
CA GLU A 78 26.61 -10.88 -29.28
C GLU A 78 25.24 -10.98 -28.60
N VAL A 79 24.20 -11.41 -29.33
CA VAL A 79 22.85 -11.67 -28.77
C VAL A 79 22.88 -12.80 -27.73
N VAL A 80 23.58 -13.91 -28.01
CA VAL A 80 23.73 -15.03 -27.06
C VAL A 80 24.51 -14.58 -25.82
N ASP A 81 25.64 -13.90 -26.01
CA ASP A 81 26.48 -13.40 -24.92
C ASP A 81 25.73 -12.38 -24.05
N TRP A 82 24.95 -11.50 -24.68
CA TRP A 82 24.07 -10.59 -23.97
C TRP A 82 23.04 -11.37 -23.16
N SER A 83 22.37 -12.34 -23.78
CA SER A 83 21.30 -13.11 -23.14
C SER A 83 21.75 -13.86 -21.89
N LYS A 84 23.02 -14.28 -21.83
CA LYS A 84 23.62 -14.98 -20.68
C LYS A 84 24.12 -14.07 -19.55
N LYS A 85 24.32 -12.79 -19.80
CA LYS A 85 24.79 -11.84 -18.79
C LYS A 85 23.64 -11.34 -17.92
N ARG A 86 23.97 -10.99 -16.69
CA ARG A 86 23.03 -10.33 -15.76
C ARG A 86 23.08 -8.82 -15.93
N TYR A 87 21.93 -8.17 -15.95
CA TYR A 87 21.83 -6.71 -16.05
C TYR A 87 21.02 -6.15 -14.89
N ALA A 88 21.43 -4.98 -14.41
CA ALA A 88 20.65 -4.25 -13.42
C ALA A 88 19.34 -3.75 -14.05
N SER A 89 18.20 -4.15 -13.49
CA SER A 89 16.86 -3.72 -13.91
C SER A 89 16.15 -2.88 -12.84
N TRP A 90 16.76 -2.69 -11.68
CA TRP A 90 16.20 -1.95 -10.57
C TRP A 90 16.19 -0.44 -10.82
N LYS A 91 15.29 0.28 -10.14
CA LYS A 91 15.02 1.71 -10.36
C LYS A 91 15.16 2.51 -9.07
N TRP A 92 15.95 3.59 -9.12
CA TRP A 92 16.15 4.50 -7.98
C TRP A 92 14.86 5.15 -7.47
N SER A 93 13.92 5.48 -8.35
CA SER A 93 12.64 6.08 -7.93
C SER A 93 11.81 5.15 -7.05
N LEU A 94 11.87 3.85 -7.28
CA LEU A 94 11.20 2.86 -6.43
C LEU A 94 11.89 2.79 -5.06
N ILE A 95 13.23 2.74 -5.04
CA ILE A 95 14.03 2.73 -3.80
C ILE A 95 13.76 3.98 -2.97
N ALA A 96 13.76 5.15 -3.60
CA ALA A 96 13.46 6.42 -2.94
C ALA A 96 12.05 6.45 -2.33
N GLY A 97 11.04 5.93 -3.05
CA GLY A 97 9.67 5.83 -2.52
C GLY A 97 9.54 4.86 -1.35
N ALA A 98 10.26 3.74 -1.37
CA ALA A 98 10.30 2.81 -0.24
C ALA A 98 11.01 3.41 0.99
N LEU A 99 12.11 4.14 0.79
CA LEU A 99 12.82 4.85 1.87
C LEU A 99 11.97 5.95 2.49
N LEU A 100 11.29 6.76 1.67
CA LEU A 100 10.33 7.76 2.16
C LEU A 100 9.20 7.09 2.95
N GLY A 101 8.62 6.00 2.43
CA GLY A 101 7.62 5.22 3.14
C GLY A 101 8.12 4.72 4.50
N ALA A 102 9.33 4.16 4.55
CA ALA A 102 9.94 3.70 5.81
C ALA A 102 10.14 4.86 6.81
N GLY A 103 10.57 6.03 6.33
CA GLY A 103 10.68 7.23 7.17
C GLY A 103 9.33 7.72 7.73
N ILE A 104 8.27 7.64 6.92
CA ILE A 104 6.90 7.97 7.36
C ILE A 104 6.43 6.99 8.43
N PHE A 105 6.58 5.68 8.21
CA PHE A 105 6.22 4.67 9.22
C PHE A 105 7.04 4.81 10.50
N TYR A 106 8.34 5.14 10.40
CA TYR A 106 9.18 5.43 11.55
C TYR A 106 8.66 6.61 12.38
N TYR A 107 8.27 7.71 11.71
CA TYR A 107 7.70 8.87 12.39
C TYR A 107 6.42 8.51 13.16
N PHE A 108 5.47 7.86 12.50
CA PHE A 108 4.21 7.47 13.14
C PHE A 108 4.40 6.41 14.22
N TYR A 109 5.33 5.47 14.03
CA TYR A 109 5.69 4.50 15.06
C TYR A 109 6.20 5.20 16.33
N ASN A 110 7.10 6.17 16.19
CA ASN A 110 7.62 6.93 17.34
C ASN A 110 6.55 7.76 18.04
N ASP A 111 5.60 8.32 17.29
CA ASP A 111 4.47 9.04 17.87
C ASP A 111 3.56 8.07 18.64
N GLN A 112 3.25 6.93 18.04
CA GLN A 112 2.46 5.85 18.64
C GLN A 112 3.07 5.29 19.93
N GLN A 113 4.40 5.28 20.06
CA GLN A 113 5.06 4.87 21.31
C GLN A 113 4.69 5.78 22.49
N LYS A 114 4.39 7.07 22.25
CA LYS A 114 3.92 7.98 23.29
C LYS A 114 2.52 7.61 23.74
N ASP A 115 1.63 7.29 22.80
CA ASP A 115 0.26 6.87 23.09
C ASP A 115 0.23 5.54 23.86
N ILE A 116 1.09 4.58 23.50
CA ILE A 116 1.27 3.34 24.25
C ILE A 116 1.75 3.63 25.68
N ALA A 117 2.73 4.53 25.84
CA ALA A 117 3.23 4.91 27.17
C ALA A 117 2.13 5.56 28.02
N GLN A 118 1.34 6.47 27.43
CA GLN A 118 0.20 7.09 28.11
C GLN A 118 -0.86 6.05 28.50
N ALA A 119 -1.23 5.14 27.59
CA ALA A 119 -2.18 4.08 27.87
C ALA A 119 -1.73 3.18 29.05
N LYS A 120 -0.44 2.87 29.16
CA LYS A 120 0.12 2.13 30.30
C LYS A 120 0.07 2.91 31.61
N VAL A 121 0.28 4.23 31.57
CA VAL A 121 0.11 5.09 32.76
C VAL A 121 -1.35 5.09 33.21
N GLU A 122 -2.30 5.19 32.27
CA GLU A 122 -3.74 5.14 32.54
C GLU A 122 -4.14 3.78 33.14
N GLN A 123 -3.64 2.67 32.60
CA GLN A 123 -3.84 1.32 33.13
C GLN A 123 -3.32 1.18 34.56
N GLU A 124 -2.10 1.66 34.83
CA GLU A 124 -1.50 1.60 36.16
C GLU A 124 -2.28 2.46 37.18
N GLN A 125 -2.79 3.62 36.75
CA GLN A 125 -3.66 4.45 37.58
C GLN A 125 -4.93 3.70 38.02
N VAL A 126 -5.55 2.94 37.11
CA VAL A 126 -6.72 2.10 37.41
C VAL A 126 -6.34 0.95 38.35
N ASN A 127 -5.20 0.29 38.12
CA ASN A 127 -4.71 -0.80 38.98
C ASN A 127 -4.50 -0.35 40.44
N GLN A 128 -4.17 0.93 40.65
CA GLN A 128 -3.91 1.50 41.97
C GLN A 128 -5.15 2.07 42.69
N TRP A 129 -6.35 1.94 42.11
CA TRP A 129 -7.56 2.40 42.78
C TRP A 129 -7.75 1.72 44.13
N LYS A 130 -8.06 2.53 45.14
CA LYS A 130 -8.37 2.05 46.48
C LYS A 130 -9.84 1.64 46.54
N GLU A 131 -10.10 0.57 47.28
CA GLU A 131 -11.46 0.14 47.59
C GLU A 131 -12.24 1.29 48.24
N ALA A 132 -13.38 1.60 47.65
CA ALA A 132 -14.28 2.66 48.08
C ALA A 132 -15.71 2.22 47.76
N GLU A 133 -16.67 2.68 48.56
CA GLU A 133 -18.08 2.46 48.26
C GLU A 133 -18.45 3.17 46.95
N VAL A 134 -19.17 2.45 46.07
CA VAL A 134 -19.64 2.99 44.79
C VAL A 134 -21.16 3.00 44.82
N ALA A 135 -21.73 4.19 44.99
CA ALA A 135 -23.18 4.35 45.11
C ALA A 135 -23.91 4.04 43.79
N GLU A 136 -25.20 3.72 43.90
CA GLU A 136 -26.12 3.76 42.77
C GLU A 136 -26.34 5.21 42.33
N VAL A 137 -26.29 5.45 41.02
CA VAL A 137 -26.52 6.75 40.41
C VAL A 137 -27.89 6.73 39.74
N PRO A 138 -28.85 7.55 40.16
CA PRO A 138 -30.16 7.59 39.51
C PRO A 138 -30.07 8.12 38.07
N TYR A 139 -30.85 7.51 37.16
CA TYR A 139 -30.90 7.91 35.74
C TYR A 139 -31.22 9.40 35.52
N SER A 140 -32.04 9.99 36.40
CA SER A 140 -32.41 11.40 36.36
C SER A 140 -31.24 12.35 36.68
N VAL A 141 -30.20 11.88 37.38
CA VAL A 141 -29.08 12.68 37.87
C VAL A 141 -27.88 12.65 36.91
N CYS A 142 -27.76 11.63 36.07
CA CYS A 142 -26.74 11.59 35.02
C CYS A 142 -26.95 12.74 34.01
N ALA A 143 -26.10 13.75 34.00
CA ALA A 143 -26.21 14.88 33.08
C ALA A 143 -25.34 14.65 31.84
N THR A 144 -25.96 14.52 30.66
CA THR A 144 -25.23 14.31 29.39
C THR A 144 -24.48 15.55 28.91
N GLU A 145 -24.81 16.73 29.46
CA GLU A 145 -24.14 18.01 29.20
C GLU A 145 -22.68 18.03 29.65
N HIS A 146 -22.31 17.22 30.65
CA HIS A 146 -20.96 17.15 31.23
C HIS A 146 -20.11 15.98 30.71
N ALA A 147 -20.57 15.26 29.67
CA ALA A 147 -19.92 14.04 29.19
C ALA A 147 -18.42 14.19 28.87
N LYS A 148 -17.97 15.37 28.41
CA LYS A 148 -16.54 15.65 28.17
C LYS A 148 -15.73 15.73 29.46
N ASP A 149 -16.27 16.38 30.47
CA ASP A 149 -15.63 16.52 31.78
C ASP A 149 -15.60 15.16 32.49
N ASP A 150 -16.69 14.39 32.38
CA ASP A 150 -16.77 13.02 32.89
C ASP A 150 -15.74 12.10 32.22
N TYR A 151 -15.55 12.20 30.90
CA TYR A 151 -14.50 11.46 30.20
C TYR A 151 -13.09 11.84 30.70
N ALA A 152 -12.83 13.13 30.94
CA ALA A 152 -11.53 13.60 31.42
C ALA A 152 -11.24 13.11 32.85
N MET A 153 -12.28 13.03 33.70
CA MET A 153 -12.15 12.58 35.09
C MET A 153 -12.34 11.06 35.28
N ARG A 154 -12.69 10.31 34.22
CA ARG A 154 -13.11 8.90 34.31
C ARG A 154 -12.12 8.00 35.05
N LEU A 155 -10.81 8.28 34.98
CA LEU A 155 -9.78 7.41 35.56
C LEU A 155 -9.39 7.78 37.01
N THR A 156 -10.03 8.80 37.59
CA THR A 156 -9.67 9.30 38.93
C THR A 156 -10.14 8.39 40.06
N SER A 157 -11.25 7.66 39.87
CA SER A 157 -11.78 6.68 40.82
C SER A 157 -12.78 5.73 40.15
N ALA A 158 -13.10 4.62 40.82
CA ALA A 158 -14.14 3.67 40.38
C ALA A 158 -15.52 4.35 40.23
N GLU A 159 -15.87 5.24 41.16
CA GLU A 159 -17.12 6.01 41.10
C GLU A 159 -17.17 6.89 39.85
N ARG A 160 -16.09 7.62 39.55
CA ARG A 160 -16.02 8.48 38.37
C ARG A 160 -16.06 7.70 37.07
N TYR A 161 -15.43 6.53 37.03
CA TYR A 161 -15.51 5.63 35.89
C TYR A 161 -16.94 5.11 35.68
N LYS A 162 -17.63 4.69 36.75
CA LYS A 162 -19.03 4.27 36.70
C LYS A 162 -19.93 5.40 36.18
N ILE A 163 -19.81 6.61 36.74
CA ILE A 163 -20.55 7.79 36.28
C ILE A 163 -20.33 8.03 34.79
N TYR A 164 -19.08 8.01 34.33
CA TYR A 164 -18.75 8.15 32.91
C TYR A 164 -19.49 7.14 32.03
N LYS A 165 -19.48 5.85 32.39
CA LYS A 165 -20.19 4.79 31.64
C LYS A 165 -21.71 4.99 31.64
N LEU A 166 -22.28 5.37 32.78
CA LEU A 166 -23.71 5.60 32.91
C LEU A 166 -24.17 6.83 32.10
N VAL A 167 -23.36 7.90 32.06
CA VAL A 167 -23.62 9.09 31.24
C VAL A 167 -23.55 8.77 29.74
N ASP A 168 -22.57 7.97 29.31
CA ASP A 168 -22.43 7.52 27.91
C ASP A 168 -23.63 6.66 27.45
N LEU A 169 -24.09 5.74 28.31
CA LEU A 169 -25.28 4.94 28.07
C LEU A 169 -26.56 5.80 28.02
N LYS A 170 -26.69 6.78 28.90
CA LYS A 170 -27.82 7.73 28.87
C LYS A 170 -27.84 8.53 27.57
N ALA A 171 -26.70 9.06 27.13
CA ALA A 171 -26.60 9.76 25.85
C ALA A 171 -26.98 8.86 24.66
N SER A 172 -26.61 7.58 24.72
CA SER A 172 -26.99 6.57 23.73
C SER A 172 -28.49 6.28 23.73
N VAL A 173 -29.14 6.22 24.90
CA VAL A 173 -30.60 6.10 25.03
C VAL A 173 -31.30 7.33 24.43
N GLU A 174 -30.90 8.54 24.82
CA GLU A 174 -31.49 9.79 24.32
C GLU A 174 -31.40 9.89 22.79
N THR A 175 -30.24 9.50 22.23
CA THR A 175 -30.02 9.46 20.78
C THR A 175 -30.94 8.44 20.10
N ALA A 176 -31.03 7.22 20.63
CA ALA A 176 -31.87 6.18 20.06
C ALA A 176 -33.37 6.52 20.15
N GLU A 177 -33.82 7.12 21.26
CA GLU A 177 -35.20 7.61 21.42
C GLU A 177 -35.53 8.72 20.41
N LYS A 178 -34.57 9.60 20.12
CA LYS A 178 -34.72 10.60 19.06
C LYS A 178 -34.84 9.94 17.68
N SER A 179 -33.99 8.96 17.38
CA SER A 179 -34.06 8.20 16.13
C SER A 179 -35.39 7.45 15.95
N VAL A 180 -35.94 6.86 17.02
CA VAL A 180 -37.29 6.26 17.00
C VAL A 180 -38.32 7.27 16.52
N LYS A 181 -38.34 8.47 17.11
CA LYS A 181 -39.30 9.53 16.73
C LYS A 181 -39.10 10.00 15.29
N GLU A 182 -37.85 10.20 14.87
CA GLU A 182 -37.52 10.64 13.52
C GLU A 182 -37.91 9.61 12.46
N TYR A 183 -37.58 8.34 12.66
CA TYR A 183 -37.93 7.27 11.72
C TYR A 183 -39.43 6.99 11.72
N GLN A 184 -40.12 7.12 12.86
CA GLN A 184 -41.57 7.01 12.90
C GLN A 184 -42.22 8.11 12.06
N HIS A 185 -41.78 9.36 12.22
CA HIS A 185 -42.27 10.47 11.40
C HIS A 185 -41.98 10.27 9.90
N GLN A 186 -40.80 9.74 9.55
CA GLN A 186 -40.45 9.41 8.16
C GLN A 186 -41.30 8.27 7.60
N ALA A 187 -41.65 7.27 8.40
CA ALA A 187 -42.56 6.19 8.02
C ALA A 187 -43.97 6.75 7.75
N ASP A 188 -44.48 7.59 8.65
CA ASP A 188 -45.82 8.16 8.59
C ASP A 188 -46.01 9.12 7.40
N THR A 189 -44.93 9.77 6.95
CA THR A 189 -44.95 10.74 5.84
C THR A 189 -44.52 10.13 4.50
N ALA A 190 -44.02 8.89 4.48
CA ALA A 190 -43.55 8.23 3.28
C ALA A 190 -44.73 7.79 2.37
N LYS A 191 -44.59 8.03 1.07
CA LYS A 191 -45.61 7.69 0.06
C LYS A 191 -45.35 6.36 -0.65
N VAL A 192 -44.20 5.73 -0.42
CA VAL A 192 -43.75 4.51 -1.11
C VAL A 192 -43.61 3.39 -0.08
N GLN A 193 -44.32 2.28 -0.28
CA GLN A 193 -44.37 1.16 0.67
C GLN A 193 -42.97 0.65 1.07
N LYS A 194 -42.07 0.47 0.10
CA LYS A 194 -40.68 0.08 0.37
C LYS A 194 -39.95 0.99 1.36
N ASN A 195 -40.25 2.30 1.33
CA ASN A 195 -39.66 3.25 2.27
C ASN A 195 -40.34 3.18 3.63
N ILE A 196 -41.66 2.98 3.68
CA ILE A 196 -42.40 2.73 4.92
C ILE A 196 -41.81 1.53 5.65
N ASP A 197 -41.67 0.39 4.95
CA ASP A 197 -41.12 -0.85 5.52
C ASP A 197 -39.69 -0.64 6.05
N LYS A 198 -38.85 0.08 5.28
CA LYS A 198 -37.48 0.42 5.69
C LYS A 198 -37.48 1.26 6.97
N TYR A 199 -38.30 2.29 7.04
CA TYR A 199 -38.33 3.17 8.22
C TYR A 199 -38.91 2.45 9.45
N GLN A 200 -39.91 1.59 9.28
CA GLN A 200 -40.43 0.75 10.35
C GLN A 200 -39.35 -0.21 10.90
N GLN A 201 -38.53 -0.83 10.05
CA GLN A 201 -37.38 -1.62 10.50
C GLN A 201 -36.39 -0.79 11.33
N GLN A 202 -36.15 0.47 10.94
CA GLN A 202 -35.26 1.37 11.69
C GLN A 202 -35.87 1.82 13.03
N VAL A 203 -37.18 2.01 13.10
CA VAL A 203 -37.92 2.25 14.35
C VAL A 203 -37.71 1.08 15.30
N GLU A 204 -37.94 -0.15 14.83
CA GLU A 204 -37.78 -1.37 15.63
C GLU A 204 -36.33 -1.54 16.11
N ALA A 205 -35.35 -1.37 15.22
CA ALA A 205 -33.93 -1.44 15.56
C ALA A 205 -33.52 -0.39 16.62
N SER A 206 -34.04 0.83 16.49
CA SER A 206 -33.75 1.92 17.44
C SER A 206 -34.45 1.67 18.78
N ALA A 207 -35.69 1.18 18.79
CA ALA A 207 -36.40 0.81 20.01
C ALA A 207 -35.72 -0.35 20.76
N ASN A 208 -35.24 -1.36 20.02
CA ASN A 208 -34.43 -2.44 20.59
C ASN A 208 -33.12 -1.91 21.20
N SER A 209 -32.50 -0.91 20.57
CA SER A 209 -31.30 -0.25 21.12
C SER A 209 -31.60 0.50 22.42
N VAL A 210 -32.74 1.19 22.52
CA VAL A 210 -33.18 1.84 23.77
C VAL A 210 -33.31 0.83 24.90
N ALA A 211 -34.00 -0.30 24.65
CA ALA A 211 -34.17 -1.35 25.65
C ALA A 211 -32.83 -1.95 26.08
N LYS A 212 -31.94 -2.21 25.12
CA LYS A 212 -30.60 -2.73 25.37
C LYS A 212 -29.77 -1.77 26.24
N TYR A 213 -29.68 -0.50 25.87
CA TYR A 213 -28.87 0.48 26.62
C TYR A 213 -29.42 0.75 28.02
N ARG A 214 -30.75 0.73 28.21
CA ARG A 214 -31.35 0.82 29.55
C ARG A 214 -31.02 -0.41 30.40
N ALA A 215 -31.08 -1.61 29.84
CA ALA A 215 -30.70 -2.83 30.57
C ALA A 215 -29.21 -2.84 30.93
N GLU A 216 -28.33 -2.39 30.02
CA GLU A 216 -26.90 -2.21 30.30
C GLU A 216 -26.65 -1.14 31.38
N TYR A 217 -27.40 -0.04 31.35
CA TYR A 217 -27.34 1.01 32.39
C TYR A 217 -27.66 0.42 33.76
N ASP A 218 -28.79 -0.28 33.89
CA ASP A 218 -29.23 -0.87 35.16
C ASP A 218 -28.21 -1.91 35.65
N SER A 219 -27.67 -2.72 34.74
CA SER A 219 -26.63 -3.71 35.07
C SER A 219 -25.35 -3.06 35.59
N ILE A 220 -24.87 -1.97 34.99
CA ILE A 220 -23.68 -1.26 35.45
C ILE A 220 -23.97 -0.50 36.74
N ASN A 221 -25.17 0.05 36.88
CA ASN A 221 -25.55 0.81 38.05
C ASN A 221 -25.61 -0.05 39.32
N ALA A 222 -25.96 -1.33 39.16
CA ALA A 222 -25.96 -2.31 40.25
C ALA A 222 -24.56 -2.84 40.62
N MET A 223 -23.49 -2.46 39.88
CA MET A 223 -22.15 -2.97 40.14
C MET A 223 -21.52 -2.38 41.40
N ASP A 224 -20.85 -3.26 42.15
CA ASP A 224 -19.98 -2.91 43.27
C ASP A 224 -18.59 -2.47 42.82
N PHE A 225 -17.75 -2.08 43.77
CA PHE A 225 -16.37 -1.66 43.49
C PHE A 225 -15.56 -2.71 42.73
N ALA A 226 -15.60 -3.97 43.15
CA ALA A 226 -14.79 -5.03 42.56
C ALA A 226 -15.18 -5.29 41.09
N GLN A 227 -16.48 -5.25 40.80
CA GLN A 227 -17.02 -5.39 39.45
C GLN A 227 -16.65 -4.19 38.57
N VAL A 228 -16.80 -2.96 39.08
CA VAL A 228 -16.41 -1.74 38.35
C VAL A 228 -14.91 -1.71 38.07
N HIS A 229 -14.09 -2.08 39.06
CA HIS A 229 -12.63 -2.13 38.92
C HIS A 229 -12.19 -3.17 37.88
N ALA A 230 -12.75 -4.37 37.93
CA ALA A 230 -12.47 -5.42 36.94
C ALA A 230 -12.88 -4.99 35.51
N MET A 231 -14.03 -4.31 35.37
CA MET A 231 -14.45 -3.76 34.09
C MET A 231 -13.48 -2.69 33.58
N ALA A 232 -13.06 -1.76 34.45
CA ALA A 232 -12.12 -0.71 34.09
C ALA A 232 -10.76 -1.28 33.67
N ILE A 233 -10.22 -2.27 34.39
CA ILE A 233 -8.99 -2.98 34.02
C ILE A 233 -9.16 -3.61 32.63
N SER A 234 -10.23 -4.37 32.39
CA SER A 234 -10.44 -5.02 31.09
C SER A 234 -10.53 -4.02 29.93
N ASP A 235 -11.14 -2.87 30.14
CA ASP A 235 -11.21 -1.80 29.15
C ASP A 235 -9.83 -1.16 28.90
N MET A 236 -9.02 -0.96 29.94
CA MET A 236 -7.66 -0.43 29.81
C MET A 236 -6.71 -1.43 29.15
N ASP A 237 -6.82 -2.73 29.46
CA ASP A 237 -6.06 -3.79 28.81
C ASP A 237 -6.32 -3.78 27.30
N LYS A 238 -7.60 -3.77 26.90
CA LYS A 238 -7.98 -3.66 25.48
C LYS A 238 -7.46 -2.37 24.85
N HIS A 239 -7.46 -1.26 25.59
CA HIS A 239 -6.93 0.00 25.08
C HIS A 239 -5.42 -0.12 24.79
N VAL A 240 -4.64 -0.61 25.76
CA VAL A 240 -3.20 -0.85 25.60
C VAL A 240 -2.94 -1.81 24.43
N ASP A 241 -3.62 -2.94 24.37
CA ASP A 241 -3.48 -3.94 23.31
C ASP A 241 -3.75 -3.33 21.92
N ASN A 242 -4.77 -2.50 21.80
CA ASN A 242 -5.09 -1.81 20.54
C ASN A 242 -3.97 -0.83 20.14
N GLN A 243 -3.44 -0.06 21.09
CA GLN A 243 -2.33 0.86 20.81
C GLN A 243 -1.05 0.11 20.43
N GLU A 244 -0.73 -0.99 21.12
CA GLU A 244 0.43 -1.83 20.83
C GLU A 244 0.28 -2.54 19.48
N SER A 245 -0.89 -3.09 19.18
CA SER A 245 -1.19 -3.73 17.88
C SER A 245 -1.00 -2.76 16.71
N TRP A 246 -1.48 -1.52 16.86
CA TRP A 246 -1.26 -0.49 15.86
C TRP A 246 0.22 -0.12 15.72
N GLY A 247 0.93 0.06 16.85
CA GLY A 247 2.38 0.29 16.86
C GLY A 247 3.17 -0.84 16.17
N ASN A 248 2.82 -2.09 16.45
CA ASN A 248 3.42 -3.27 15.82
C ASN A 248 3.15 -3.31 14.32
N THR A 249 1.97 -2.89 13.87
CA THR A 249 1.62 -2.78 12.45
C THR A 249 2.52 -1.76 11.75
N LEU A 250 2.68 -0.57 12.33
CA LEU A 250 3.55 0.49 11.79
C LEU A 250 5.02 0.02 11.73
N TYR A 251 5.51 -0.60 12.80
CA TYR A 251 6.84 -1.19 12.86
C TYR A 251 7.04 -2.29 11.80
N GLY A 252 6.06 -3.18 11.66
CA GLY A 252 6.07 -4.26 10.68
C GLY A 252 6.20 -3.73 9.25
N TYR A 253 5.43 -2.70 8.88
CA TYR A 253 5.54 -2.07 7.56
C TYR A 253 6.87 -1.37 7.35
N MET A 254 7.41 -0.70 8.38
CA MET A 254 8.75 -0.09 8.31
C MET A 254 9.82 -1.13 8.01
N ILE A 255 9.85 -2.23 8.79
CA ILE A 255 10.82 -3.32 8.59
C ILE A 255 10.63 -3.99 7.23
N PHE A 256 9.39 -4.24 6.83
CA PHE A 256 9.07 -4.79 5.51
C PHE A 256 9.70 -3.96 4.39
N LEU A 257 9.54 -2.63 4.40
CA LEU A 257 10.12 -1.75 3.37
C LEU A 257 11.65 -1.75 3.41
N LEU A 258 12.25 -1.75 4.60
CA LEU A 258 13.71 -1.80 4.76
C LEU A 258 14.31 -3.11 4.26
N VAL A 259 13.62 -4.24 4.45
CA VAL A 259 14.04 -5.55 3.94
C VAL A 259 13.75 -5.69 2.45
N LEU A 260 12.67 -5.08 1.95
CA LEU A 260 12.30 -5.13 0.54
C LEU A 260 13.36 -4.47 -0.36
N ILE A 261 13.98 -3.38 0.07
CA ILE A 261 15.02 -2.66 -0.71
C ILE A 261 16.21 -3.56 -1.11
N PRO A 262 16.94 -4.21 -0.17
CA PRO A 262 18.05 -5.08 -0.55
C PRO A 262 17.57 -6.29 -1.35
N LEU A 263 16.39 -6.86 -1.04
CA LEU A 263 15.82 -7.95 -1.84
C LEU A 263 15.54 -7.52 -3.27
N TYR A 264 14.97 -6.35 -3.47
CA TYR A 264 14.70 -5.77 -4.78
C TYR A 264 15.98 -5.55 -5.58
N ILE A 265 17.04 -5.05 -4.93
CA ILE A 265 18.33 -4.86 -5.59
C ILE A 265 18.92 -6.20 -6.01
N ILE A 266 18.98 -7.18 -5.11
CA ILE A 266 19.54 -8.51 -5.37
C ILE A 266 18.77 -9.24 -6.49
N THR A 267 17.45 -9.15 -6.45
CA THR A 267 16.56 -9.80 -7.42
C THR A 267 16.50 -9.05 -8.75
N GLY A 268 16.85 -7.75 -8.75
CA GLY A 268 16.93 -6.88 -9.92
C GLY A 268 18.17 -7.09 -10.79
N TYR A 269 18.82 -8.26 -10.74
CA TYR A 269 19.87 -8.67 -11.67
C TYR A 269 19.45 -9.88 -12.53
N PRO A 270 18.40 -9.76 -13.36
CA PRO A 270 18.00 -10.81 -14.29
C PRO A 270 19.01 -11.05 -15.40
N HIS A 271 18.97 -12.26 -15.97
CA HIS A 271 19.65 -12.55 -17.24
C HIS A 271 18.95 -11.79 -18.38
N GLY A 272 19.68 -11.50 -19.46
CA GLY A 272 19.13 -10.81 -20.63
C GLY A 272 17.83 -11.43 -21.16
N TYR A 273 17.78 -12.77 -21.26
CA TYR A 273 16.57 -13.50 -21.69
C TYR A 273 15.37 -13.33 -20.74
N THR A 274 15.59 -13.06 -19.46
CA THR A 274 14.51 -12.82 -18.50
C THR A 274 13.96 -11.38 -18.66
N ILE A 275 14.79 -10.42 -19.05
CA ILE A 275 14.36 -9.03 -19.30
C ILE A 275 13.40 -8.96 -20.49
N THR A 276 13.72 -9.67 -21.57
CA THR A 276 12.86 -9.75 -22.76
C THR A 276 11.53 -10.43 -22.45
N ARG A 277 11.54 -11.46 -21.60
CA ARG A 277 10.32 -12.06 -21.04
C ARG A 277 9.50 -11.08 -20.21
N HIS A 278 10.15 -10.28 -19.34
CA HIS A 278 9.49 -9.25 -18.54
C HIS A 278 8.87 -8.15 -19.41
N ARG A 279 9.49 -7.75 -20.53
CA ARG A 279 8.94 -6.78 -21.50
C ARG A 279 7.48 -7.13 -21.86
N ARG A 280 7.16 -8.40 -22.09
CA ARG A 280 5.81 -8.89 -22.42
C ARG A 280 4.82 -8.86 -21.25
N ARG A 281 5.27 -9.10 -20.01
CA ARG A 281 4.44 -8.99 -18.77
C ARG A 281 4.26 -7.54 -18.28
N SER A 282 5.20 -6.67 -18.64
CA SER A 282 5.33 -5.33 -18.05
C SER A 282 4.29 -4.30 -18.45
N GLY A 283 3.43 -4.58 -19.45
CA GLY A 283 2.50 -3.59 -20.00
C GLY A 283 1.61 -2.95 -18.92
N CYS A 284 0.95 -3.77 -18.10
CA CYS A 284 0.06 -3.29 -17.04
C CYS A 284 0.81 -2.58 -15.91
N LEU A 285 1.93 -3.15 -15.44
CA LEU A 285 2.78 -2.56 -14.38
C LEU A 285 3.41 -1.22 -14.79
N ASN A 286 3.85 -1.10 -16.06
CA ASN A 286 4.40 0.15 -16.58
C ASN A 286 3.30 1.22 -16.71
N ILE A 287 2.08 0.86 -17.10
CA ILE A 287 0.94 1.79 -17.13
C ILE A 287 0.63 2.25 -15.70
N PHE A 288 0.49 1.31 -14.76
CA PHE A 288 0.22 1.63 -13.35
C PHE A 288 1.28 2.55 -12.75
N ARG A 289 2.57 2.26 -12.99
CA ARG A 289 3.67 3.11 -12.54
C ARG A 289 3.61 4.50 -13.16
N LYS A 290 3.40 4.60 -14.48
CA LYS A 290 3.33 5.89 -15.18
C LYS A 290 2.16 6.73 -14.68
N VAL A 291 0.97 6.15 -14.57
CA VAL A 291 -0.23 6.83 -14.08
C VAL A 291 -0.06 7.23 -12.61
N GLY A 292 0.38 6.29 -11.78
CA GLY A 292 0.58 6.52 -10.34
C GLY A 292 1.63 7.58 -10.04
N PHE A 293 2.80 7.53 -10.70
CA PHE A 293 3.82 8.56 -10.56
C PHE A 293 3.40 9.89 -11.19
N GLY A 294 2.69 9.86 -12.31
CA GLY A 294 2.11 11.06 -12.91
C GLY A 294 1.16 11.77 -11.94
N LEU A 295 0.25 11.01 -11.30
CA LEU A 295 -0.67 11.54 -10.31
C LEU A 295 0.06 12.05 -9.07
N ALA A 296 1.04 11.31 -8.54
CA ALA A 296 1.85 11.74 -7.41
C ALA A 296 2.60 13.05 -7.70
N SER A 297 3.21 13.13 -8.89
CA SER A 297 3.95 14.31 -9.35
C SER A 297 3.02 15.50 -9.59
N PHE A 298 1.82 15.25 -10.10
CA PHE A 298 0.78 16.28 -10.25
C PHE A 298 0.36 16.82 -8.88
N CYS A 299 -0.07 15.97 -7.94
CA CYS A 299 -0.49 16.41 -6.61
C CYS A 299 0.62 17.16 -5.86
N PHE A 300 1.83 16.60 -5.85
CA PHE A 300 2.97 17.22 -5.19
C PHE A 300 3.40 18.52 -5.89
N GLY A 301 3.52 18.48 -7.22
CA GLY A 301 3.90 19.63 -8.05
C GLY A 301 2.92 20.78 -7.97
N THR A 302 1.61 20.51 -7.99
CA THR A 302 0.57 21.52 -7.77
C THR A 302 0.66 22.09 -6.36
N GLY A 303 0.82 21.25 -5.32
CA GLY A 303 1.02 21.72 -3.95
C GLY A 303 2.24 22.64 -3.80
N VAL A 304 3.37 22.30 -4.43
CA VAL A 304 4.59 23.14 -4.44
C VAL A 304 4.39 24.41 -5.27
N ALA A 305 3.78 24.33 -6.46
CA ALA A 305 3.52 25.49 -7.31
C ALA A 305 2.61 26.52 -6.62
N MET A 306 1.68 26.07 -5.78
CA MET A 306 0.84 26.95 -4.95
C MET A 306 1.62 27.68 -3.83
N ASN A 307 2.90 27.33 -3.58
CA ASN A 307 3.80 28.15 -2.75
C ASN A 307 4.41 29.33 -3.52
N LEU A 308 4.45 29.26 -4.86
CA LEU A 308 4.93 30.35 -5.72
C LEU A 308 3.84 31.41 -5.96
N LEU A 309 2.58 31.06 -5.75
CA LEU A 309 1.49 32.03 -5.74
C LEU A 309 1.60 32.89 -4.47
N SER A 310 2.18 34.08 -4.62
CA SER A 310 2.22 35.11 -3.57
C SER A 310 0.80 35.36 -3.05
N GLY A 311 0.62 35.30 -1.73
CA GLY A 311 -0.66 35.59 -1.09
C GLY A 311 -1.21 36.92 -1.60
N TYR A 312 -2.52 36.98 -1.85
CA TYR A 312 -3.22 38.19 -2.27
C TYR A 312 -2.84 39.34 -1.33
N SER A 313 -2.01 40.25 -1.82
CA SER A 313 -1.68 41.50 -1.14
C SER A 313 -2.38 42.62 -1.89
N GLU A 314 -3.44 43.18 -1.32
CA GLU A 314 -4.01 44.43 -1.84
C GLU A 314 -3.07 45.57 -1.44
N LYS A 315 -2.72 46.41 -2.43
CA LYS A 315 -2.06 47.67 -2.18
C LYS A 315 -3.14 48.70 -1.92
N THR A 316 -3.25 49.16 -0.68
CA THR A 316 -4.10 50.29 -0.35
C THR A 316 -3.25 51.55 -0.47
N THR A 317 -3.66 52.47 -1.34
CA THR A 317 -3.02 53.78 -1.46
C THR A 317 -3.79 54.75 -0.59
N ASP A 318 -3.14 55.27 0.45
CA ASP A 318 -3.71 56.29 1.31
C ASP A 318 -3.85 57.63 0.54
N PRO A 319 -4.78 58.52 0.92
CA PRO A 319 -5.01 59.81 0.23
C PRO A 319 -3.79 60.74 0.18
N ASN A 320 -2.77 60.46 0.99
CA ASN A 320 -1.49 61.16 1.07
C ASN A 320 -0.42 60.58 0.11
N GLY A 321 -0.78 59.61 -0.73
CA GLY A 321 0.11 59.00 -1.73
C GLY A 321 1.04 57.90 -1.18
N SER A 322 0.94 57.56 0.10
CA SER A 322 1.68 56.43 0.67
C SER A 322 0.97 55.11 0.35
N THR A 323 1.75 54.08 0.00
CA THR A 323 1.22 52.73 -0.27
C THR A 323 1.57 51.81 0.87
N GLN A 324 0.56 51.28 1.54
CA GLN A 324 0.74 50.26 2.58
C GLN A 324 0.29 48.91 2.03
N THR A 325 1.14 47.89 2.22
CA THR A 325 0.85 46.51 1.83
C THR A 325 0.46 45.76 3.09
N GLU A 326 -0.83 45.68 3.39
CA GLU A 326 -1.31 44.93 4.55
C GLU A 326 -1.61 43.47 4.16
N LYS A 327 -1.01 42.52 4.88
CA LYS A 327 -1.39 41.10 4.80
C LYS A 327 -2.65 40.88 5.65
N LYS A 328 -3.83 40.92 5.03
CA LYS A 328 -5.06 40.45 5.71
C LYS A 328 -5.00 38.94 5.93
N SER A 329 -5.17 38.49 7.18
CA SER A 329 -5.40 37.09 7.51
C SER A 329 -6.84 36.71 7.18
N ASP A 330 -7.10 36.48 5.90
CA ASP A 330 -8.42 36.06 5.44
C ASP A 330 -8.61 34.54 5.64
N ILE A 331 -9.83 34.09 5.96
CA ILE A 331 -10.16 32.66 6.15
C ILE A 331 -9.84 31.85 4.87
N GLY A 332 -9.95 32.51 3.70
CA GLY A 332 -9.52 31.96 2.42
C GLY A 332 -8.02 31.62 2.36
N ASN A 333 -7.15 32.39 3.03
CA ASN A 333 -5.71 32.08 3.10
C ASN A 333 -5.43 30.82 3.92
N VAL A 334 -6.20 30.55 4.98
CA VAL A 334 -6.06 29.32 5.78
C VAL A 334 -6.49 28.09 4.97
N LEU A 335 -7.62 28.16 4.28
CA LEU A 335 -8.09 27.07 3.40
C LEU A 335 -7.11 26.78 2.27
N ILE A 336 -6.56 27.83 1.65
CA ILE A 336 -5.56 27.69 0.59
C ILE A 336 -4.27 27.07 1.15
N VAL A 337 -3.79 27.47 2.33
CA VAL A 337 -2.61 26.84 2.97
C VAL A 337 -2.87 25.39 3.34
N ALA A 338 -4.03 25.06 3.90
CA ALA A 338 -4.41 23.69 4.22
C ALA A 338 -4.44 22.80 2.97
N LEU A 339 -5.02 23.29 1.87
CA LEU A 339 -5.08 22.58 0.60
C LEU A 339 -3.69 22.28 0.02
N LYS A 340 -2.75 23.22 0.13
CA LYS A 340 -1.34 23.01 -0.29
C LYS A 340 -0.70 21.83 0.44
N VAL A 341 -0.81 21.83 1.77
CA VAL A 341 -0.20 20.82 2.64
C VAL A 341 -0.82 19.46 2.35
N ILE A 342 -2.15 19.40 2.23
CA ILE A 342 -2.87 18.18 1.88
C ILE A 342 -2.42 17.64 0.52
N LEU A 343 -2.32 18.49 -0.51
CA LEU A 343 -1.88 18.06 -1.85
C LEU A 343 -0.46 17.49 -1.85
N MET A 344 0.47 18.10 -1.11
CA MET A 344 1.83 17.58 -0.96
C MET A 344 1.84 16.23 -0.23
N ILE A 345 1.09 16.10 0.86
CA ILE A 345 0.97 14.83 1.62
C ILE A 345 0.38 13.73 0.75
N VAL A 346 -0.71 14.02 0.04
CA VAL A 346 -1.37 13.06 -0.87
C VAL A 346 -0.41 12.62 -1.97
N GLY A 347 0.34 13.55 -2.58
CA GLY A 347 1.34 13.24 -3.60
C GLY A 347 2.44 12.30 -3.08
N ALA A 348 3.00 12.61 -1.91
CA ALA A 348 4.02 11.78 -1.26
C ALA A 348 3.48 10.38 -0.89
N PHE A 349 2.24 10.30 -0.40
CA PHE A 349 1.60 9.05 -0.05
C PHE A 349 1.36 8.14 -1.27
N ILE A 350 0.82 8.69 -2.37
CA ILE A 350 0.63 7.97 -3.63
C ILE A 350 1.98 7.46 -4.14
N PHE A 351 3.03 8.29 -4.09
CA PHE A 351 4.37 7.90 -4.52
C PHE A 351 4.89 6.68 -3.74
N CYS A 352 4.77 6.69 -2.41
CA CYS A 352 5.21 5.59 -1.55
C CYS A 352 4.42 4.29 -1.81
N ILE A 353 3.10 4.37 -1.99
CA ILE A 353 2.26 3.20 -2.31
C ILE A 353 2.64 2.60 -3.66
N VAL A 354 2.73 3.43 -4.70
CA VAL A 354 3.07 2.94 -6.04
C VAL A 354 4.47 2.34 -6.04
N ALA A 355 5.43 2.98 -5.35
CA ALA A 355 6.79 2.48 -5.24
C ALA A 355 6.86 1.12 -4.54
N SER A 356 6.25 1.00 -3.35
CA SER A 356 6.26 -0.24 -2.57
C SER A 356 5.56 -1.39 -3.29
N LEU A 357 4.41 -1.14 -3.92
CA LEU A 357 3.66 -2.17 -4.65
C LEU A 357 4.42 -2.67 -5.88
N VAL A 358 4.92 -1.76 -6.72
CA VAL A 358 5.69 -2.13 -7.91
C VAL A 358 6.96 -2.86 -7.51
N MET A 359 7.68 -2.36 -6.49
CA MET A 359 8.89 -3.00 -5.99
C MET A 359 8.61 -4.41 -5.48
N THR A 360 7.51 -4.62 -4.74
CA THR A 360 7.11 -5.93 -4.24
C THR A 360 6.87 -6.91 -5.38
N ILE A 361 6.12 -6.51 -6.41
CA ILE A 361 5.82 -7.37 -7.56
C ILE A 361 7.08 -7.68 -8.38
N GLU A 362 7.93 -6.67 -8.65
CA GLU A 362 9.19 -6.86 -9.36
C GLU A 362 10.14 -7.79 -8.56
N THR A 363 10.18 -7.65 -7.23
CA THR A 363 10.98 -8.51 -6.34
C THR A 363 10.48 -9.95 -6.35
N ILE A 364 9.17 -10.19 -6.20
CA ILE A 364 8.59 -11.53 -6.25
C ILE A 364 8.85 -12.18 -7.61
N SER A 365 8.66 -11.42 -8.70
CA SER A 365 8.92 -11.92 -10.05
C SER A 365 10.40 -12.27 -10.24
N GLY A 366 11.31 -11.42 -9.75
CA GLY A 366 12.74 -11.66 -9.78
C GLY A 366 13.15 -12.87 -8.93
N LEU A 367 12.56 -13.06 -7.74
CA LEU A 367 12.77 -14.26 -6.92
C LEU A 367 12.38 -15.53 -7.68
N ILE A 368 11.22 -15.53 -8.35
CA ILE A 368 10.73 -16.69 -9.11
C ILE A 368 11.59 -16.99 -10.34
N GLU A 369 12.00 -15.94 -11.07
CA GLU A 369 12.58 -16.10 -12.41
C GLU A 369 14.12 -16.13 -12.41
N ASN A 370 14.78 -15.46 -11.45
CA ASN A 370 16.25 -15.35 -11.42
C ASN A 370 16.93 -16.38 -10.51
N PHE A 371 16.18 -17.06 -9.64
CA PHE A 371 16.72 -18.01 -8.67
C PHE A 371 16.15 -19.42 -8.89
N ASN A 372 17.04 -20.41 -8.87
CA ASN A 372 16.64 -21.82 -8.95
C ASN A 372 16.37 -22.38 -7.55
N TRP A 373 15.09 -22.43 -7.17
CA TRP A 373 14.64 -22.94 -5.87
C TRP A 373 14.66 -24.47 -5.76
N SER A 374 14.85 -25.21 -6.86
CA SER A 374 14.73 -26.69 -6.87
C SER A 374 15.75 -27.40 -5.97
N GLY A 375 16.92 -26.81 -5.75
CA GLY A 375 17.93 -27.33 -4.83
C GLY A 375 17.56 -27.11 -3.37
N TRP A 376 16.92 -25.98 -3.07
CA TRP A 376 16.51 -25.62 -1.70
C TRP A 376 15.24 -26.38 -1.29
N MET A 377 14.27 -26.49 -2.19
CA MET A 377 13.04 -27.27 -1.99
C MET A 377 13.34 -28.76 -1.74
N ARG A 378 14.33 -29.35 -2.44
CA ARG A 378 14.79 -30.72 -2.18
C ARG A 378 15.41 -30.92 -0.80
N LYS A 379 16.01 -29.87 -0.21
CA LYS A 379 16.60 -29.91 1.14
C LYS A 379 15.56 -29.74 2.24
N LEU A 380 14.56 -28.89 2.04
CA LEU A 380 13.49 -28.64 3.01
C LEU A 380 12.42 -29.74 3.01
N PHE A 381 12.14 -30.30 1.84
CA PHE A 381 11.15 -31.36 1.66
C PHE A 381 11.83 -32.56 0.98
N PRO A 382 12.74 -33.27 1.68
CA PRO A 382 13.29 -34.50 1.14
C PRO A 382 12.12 -35.46 0.94
N SER A 383 11.85 -35.83 -0.31
CA SER A 383 10.87 -36.87 -0.62
C SER A 383 11.31 -38.12 0.15
N LYS A 384 10.50 -38.58 1.11
CA LYS A 384 10.69 -39.91 1.70
C LYS A 384 10.74 -40.88 0.54
N LYS A 385 11.92 -41.45 0.26
CA LYS A 385 12.01 -42.61 -0.62
C LYS A 385 11.08 -43.65 -0.01
N LYS A 386 10.09 -44.10 -0.78
CA LYS A 386 9.52 -45.43 -0.55
C LYS A 386 10.68 -46.38 -0.84
N GLU A 387 11.22 -46.96 0.22
CA GLU A 387 12.01 -48.18 0.10
C GLU A 387 11.01 -49.27 -0.26
N ASP A 388 11.19 -49.85 -1.44
CA ASP A 388 10.54 -51.09 -1.87
C ASP A 388 11.17 -52.28 -1.16
#